data_AF-A0A7K4X0N7-F1
#
_entry.id   AF-A0A7K4X0N7-F1
#
_cell.length_a   1.000
_cell.length_b   1.000
_cell.length_c   1.000
_cell.angle_alpha   90.00
_cell.angle_beta   90.00
_cell.angle_gamma   90.00
#
_symmetry.space_group_name_H-M   'P 1'
#
loop_
_entity.id
_entity.type
_entity.pdbx_description
1 polymer ?
#
loop_
_entity_poly.entity_id
_entity_poly.type
_entity_poly.pdbx_seq_one_letter_code
_entity_poly.pdbx_strand_id
1 'polypeptide(L)'
;MDATTDKEPLVQEQIYEALCVLGEAEPEEILHSCDEYLRQHDKLAYPHRVIILKAMETVVRNSIDLLDKSTAKDVIWEWQQAASNVLVAVGQRFINKVMEEVLTKFQPGILPHYFVLQTFANLSVSNGE
;
A
#
# COMPACT_ATOMS: atom_id res chain seq x y z
N MET A 1 19.01 -6.92 4.83
CA MET A 1 18.02 -5.99 5.41
C MET A 1 17.60 -6.59 6.75
N ASP A 2 18.55 -6.72 7.68
CA ASP A 2 18.43 -7.61 8.85
C ASP A 2 18.64 -6.88 10.18
N ALA A 3 18.21 -5.62 10.25
CA ALA A 3 18.16 -4.85 11.49
C ALA A 3 16.73 -4.86 12.06
N THR A 4 16.10 -6.03 12.13
CA THR A 4 14.66 -6.17 12.44
C THR A 4 14.41 -6.71 13.85
N THR A 5 14.87 -5.97 14.87
CA THR A 5 14.37 -6.14 16.25
C THR A 5 14.35 -4.88 17.11
N ASP A 6 14.56 -3.67 16.57
CA ASP A 6 14.57 -2.48 17.43
C ASP A 6 13.27 -1.67 17.39
N LYS A 7 12.78 -1.32 18.58
CA LYS A 7 11.55 -0.53 18.79
C LYS A 7 11.82 0.98 18.72
N GLU A 8 13.03 1.38 18.32
CA GLU A 8 13.45 2.77 18.27
C GLU A 8 12.72 3.52 17.15
N PRO A 9 11.96 4.59 17.48
CA PRO A 9 11.28 5.43 16.49
C PRO A 9 12.22 5.99 15.42
N LEU A 10 13.50 6.18 15.76
CA LEU A 10 14.51 6.67 14.82
C LEU A 10 14.80 5.68 13.69
N VAL A 11 14.87 4.38 13.99
CA VAL A 11 15.08 3.33 12.98
C VAL A 11 13.89 3.26 12.02
N GLN A 12 12.69 3.44 12.57
CA GLN A 12 11.45 3.48 11.80
C GLN A 12 11.39 4.65 10.82
N GLU A 13 11.78 5.83 11.28
CA GLU A 13 11.88 7.04 10.47
C GLU A 13 12.94 6.88 9.36
N GLN A 14 14.10 6.32 9.70
CA GLN A 14 15.16 6.05 8.72
C GLN A 14 14.73 5.08 7.62
N ILE A 15 13.98 4.02 7.96
CA ILE A 15 13.43 3.09 6.96
C ILE A 15 12.45 3.83 6.05
N TYR A 16 11.54 4.62 6.62
CA TYR A 16 10.56 5.41 5.86
C TYR A 16 11.25 6.37 4.87
N GLU A 17 12.18 7.19 5.37
CA GLU A 17 12.92 8.17 4.58
C GLU A 17 13.73 7.49 3.47
N ALA A 18 14.44 6.39 3.79
CA ALA A 18 15.21 5.65 2.80
C ALA A 18 14.33 5.10 1.66
N LEU A 19 13.16 4.53 2.00
CA LEU A 19 12.23 4.03 0.99
C LEU A 19 11.65 5.15 0.13
N CYS A 20 11.35 6.31 0.71
CA CYS A 20 10.85 7.46 -0.04
C CYS A 20 11.93 7.99 -1.01
N VAL A 21 13.16 8.19 -0.55
CA VAL A 21 14.28 8.67 -1.39
C VAL A 21 14.54 7.72 -2.55
N LEU A 22 14.53 6.39 -2.32
CA LEU A 22 14.70 5.43 -3.40
C LEU A 22 13.51 5.45 -4.37
N GLY A 23 12.28 5.58 -3.84
CA GLY A 23 11.07 5.64 -4.65
C GLY A 23 10.92 6.90 -5.50
N GLU A 24 11.65 7.97 -5.20
CA GLU A 24 11.72 9.15 -6.08
C GLU A 24 12.44 8.85 -7.41
N ALA A 25 13.45 7.98 -7.38
CA ALA A 25 14.20 7.59 -8.57
C ALA A 25 13.54 6.42 -9.31
N GLU A 26 13.10 5.40 -8.57
CA GLU A 26 12.61 4.14 -9.12
C GLU A 26 11.31 3.69 -8.41
N PRO A 27 10.17 4.37 -8.67
CA PRO A 27 8.94 4.14 -7.92
C PRO A 27 8.37 2.73 -8.12
N GLU A 28 8.39 2.19 -9.34
CA GLU A 28 7.84 0.86 -9.64
C GLU A 28 8.67 -0.26 -8.96
N GLU A 29 10.00 -0.20 -9.07
CA GLU A 29 10.93 -1.15 -8.46
C GLU A 29 10.76 -1.17 -6.93
N ILE A 30 10.63 0.01 -6.31
CA ILE A 30 10.45 0.13 -4.86
C ILE A 30 9.09 -0.40 -4.41
N LEU A 31 8.01 -0.08 -5.13
CA LEU A 31 6.69 -0.62 -4.82
C LEU A 31 6.67 -2.16 -4.94
N HIS A 32 7.32 -2.71 -5.97
CA HIS A 32 7.44 -4.15 -6.15
C HIS A 32 8.25 -4.80 -5.03
N SER A 33 9.42 -4.22 -4.70
CA SER A 33 10.29 -4.71 -3.62
C SER A 33 9.59 -4.68 -2.27
N CYS A 34 8.82 -3.63 -1.97
CA CYS A 34 8.06 -3.52 -0.74
C CYS A 34 6.92 -4.56 -0.66
N ASP A 35 6.17 -4.77 -1.74
CA ASP A 35 5.13 -5.81 -1.78
C ASP A 35 5.74 -7.21 -1.60
N GLU A 36 6.80 -7.53 -2.35
CA GLU A 36 7.49 -8.82 -2.23
C GLU A 36 8.00 -9.05 -0.79
N TYR A 37 8.63 -8.03 -0.19
CA TYR A 37 9.10 -8.11 1.18
C TYR A 37 7.96 -8.37 2.18
N LEU A 38 6.83 -7.67 2.07
CA LEU A 38 5.67 -7.85 2.93
C LEU A 38 5.04 -9.24 2.81
N ARG A 39 5.04 -9.82 1.60
CA ARG A 39 4.57 -11.19 1.31
C ARG A 39 5.49 -12.27 1.88
N GLN A 40 6.80 -12.07 1.75
CA GLN A 40 7.79 -13.02 2.28
C GLN A 40 7.86 -13.00 3.81
N HIS A 41 7.44 -11.89 4.44
CA HIS A 41 7.53 -11.70 5.90
C HIS A 41 6.14 -11.56 6.54
N ASP A 42 5.34 -12.63 6.50
CA ASP A 42 4.02 -12.71 7.14
C ASP A 42 4.06 -12.43 8.66
N LYS A 43 5.18 -12.75 9.32
CA LYS A 43 5.42 -12.52 10.76
C LYS A 43 6.06 -11.16 11.10
N LEU A 44 6.24 -10.27 10.12
CA LEU A 44 6.78 -8.94 10.37
C LEU A 44 5.90 -8.18 11.37
N ALA A 45 6.53 -7.60 12.39
CA ALA A 45 5.81 -6.89 13.44
C ALA A 45 4.99 -5.72 12.88
N TYR A 46 3.77 -5.55 13.40
CA TYR A 46 2.78 -4.59 12.89
C TYR A 46 3.33 -3.17 12.64
N PRO A 47 4.10 -2.54 13.56
CA PRO A 47 4.64 -1.21 13.31
C PRO A 47 5.53 -1.13 12.05
N HIS A 48 6.33 -2.16 11.78
CA HIS A 48 7.20 -2.19 10.60
C HIS A 48 6.39 -2.33 9.30
N ARG A 49 5.34 -3.15 9.29
CA ARG A 49 4.42 -3.24 8.14
C ARG A 49 3.81 -1.88 7.83
N VAL A 50 3.33 -1.18 8.85
CA VAL A 50 2.71 0.15 8.71
C VAL A 50 3.70 1.16 8.10
N ILE A 51 4.97 1.13 8.48
CA ILE A 51 6.00 2.04 7.94
C ILE A 51 6.24 1.80 6.46
N ILE A 52 6.37 0.52 6.06
CA ILE A 52 6.56 0.15 4.66
C ILE A 52 5.35 0.61 3.84
N LEU A 53 4.14 0.31 4.31
CA LEU A 53 2.90 0.72 3.64
C LEU A 53 2.75 2.24 3.55
N LYS A 54 3.16 2.99 4.58
CA LYS A 54 3.20 4.46 4.53
C LYS A 54 4.21 4.98 3.52
N ALA A 55 5.39 4.38 3.42
CA ALA A 55 6.37 4.76 2.41
C ALA A 55 5.82 4.50 1.00
N MET A 56 5.22 3.33 0.77
CA MET A 56 4.55 3.00 -0.48
C MET A 56 3.43 4.01 -0.83
N GLU A 57 2.61 4.40 0.15
CA GLU A 57 1.57 5.43 -0.01
C GLU A 57 2.17 6.75 -0.51
N THR A 58 3.26 7.21 0.10
CA THR A 58 3.97 8.44 -0.28
C THR A 58 4.57 8.33 -1.68
N VAL A 59 5.27 7.23 -1.98
CA VAL A 59 5.87 6.99 -3.30
C VAL A 59 4.80 6.99 -4.38
N VAL A 60 3.68 6.28 -4.18
CA VAL A 60 2.55 6.28 -5.12
C VAL A 60 2.04 7.70 -5.35
N ARG A 61 1.77 8.47 -4.29
CA ARG A 61 1.24 9.83 -4.45
C ARG A 61 2.18 10.76 -5.20
N ASN A 62 3.48 10.64 -4.97
CA ASN A 62 4.49 11.49 -5.60
C ASN A 62 4.77 11.09 -7.06
N SER A 63 4.47 9.85 -7.44
CA SER A 63 4.83 9.28 -8.75
C SER A 63 3.65 8.75 -9.55
N ILE A 64 2.40 9.02 -9.14
CA ILE A 64 1.19 8.42 -9.71
C ILE A 64 1.10 8.57 -11.25
N ASP A 65 1.63 9.68 -11.77
CA ASP A 65 1.66 9.99 -13.20
C ASP A 65 2.71 9.19 -14.00
N LEU A 66 3.74 8.68 -13.32
CA LEU A 66 4.80 7.85 -13.86
C LEU A 66 4.48 6.36 -13.78
N LEU A 67 3.62 5.96 -12.83
CA LEU A 67 3.25 4.56 -12.64
C LEU A 67 2.45 4.00 -13.82
N ASP A 68 2.80 2.79 -14.23
CA ASP A 68 2.04 2.04 -15.21
C ASP A 68 0.79 1.36 -14.62
N LYS A 69 -0.04 0.77 -15.49
CA LYS A 69 -1.22 0.02 -15.07
C LYS A 69 -0.87 -1.28 -14.34
N SER A 70 0.33 -1.84 -14.51
CA SER A 70 0.69 -3.14 -13.94
C SER A 70 0.96 -3.04 -12.44
N THR A 71 1.61 -1.95 -12.02
CA THR A 71 1.91 -1.56 -10.63
C THR A 71 0.68 -1.59 -9.72
N ALA A 72 -0.51 -1.29 -10.25
CA ALA A 72 -1.76 -1.33 -9.48
C ALA A 72 -2.17 -2.74 -8.98
N LYS A 73 -1.65 -3.83 -9.56
CA LYS A 73 -1.99 -5.20 -9.13
C LYS A 73 -1.16 -5.68 -7.95
N ASP A 74 0.08 -5.22 -7.85
CA ASP A 74 1.04 -5.82 -6.93
C ASP A 74 0.77 -5.38 -5.48
N VAL A 75 0.25 -4.18 -5.28
CA VAL A 75 0.08 -3.55 -3.96
C VAL A 75 -1.10 -4.13 -3.13
N ILE A 76 -1.88 -5.06 -3.67
CA ILE A 76 -3.17 -5.50 -3.11
C ILE A 76 -3.08 -6.83 -2.36
N TRP A 77 -2.24 -6.91 -1.32
CA TRP A 77 -2.13 -8.15 -0.53
C TRP A 77 -2.65 -8.04 0.92
N GLU A 78 -2.66 -6.85 1.53
CA GLU A 78 -2.98 -6.68 2.96
C GLU A 78 -4.28 -5.94 3.27
N TRP A 79 -4.97 -6.40 4.33
CA TRP A 79 -6.20 -5.78 4.85
C TRP A 79 -5.93 -5.03 6.15
N GLN A 80 -5.23 -3.90 6.05
CA GLN A 80 -4.99 -2.98 7.16
C GLN A 80 -5.20 -1.54 6.70
N GLN A 81 -5.40 -0.60 7.63
CA GLN A 81 -5.62 0.81 7.30
C GLN A 81 -4.54 1.40 6.40
N ALA A 82 -3.26 1.08 6.67
CA ALA A 82 -2.16 1.60 5.86
C ALA A 82 -2.24 1.08 4.42
N ALA A 83 -2.55 -0.19 4.20
CA ALA A 83 -2.76 -0.76 2.87
C ALA A 83 -3.96 -0.11 2.16
N SER A 84 -5.06 0.16 2.87
CA SER A 84 -6.22 0.91 2.35
C SER A 84 -5.81 2.27 1.79
N ASN A 85 -4.94 3.01 2.48
CA ASN A 85 -4.47 4.30 1.99
C ASN A 85 -3.65 4.19 0.71
N VAL A 86 -2.79 3.17 0.59
CA VAL A 86 -2.05 2.92 -0.65
C VAL A 86 -3.01 2.60 -1.80
N LEU A 87 -4.02 1.75 -1.56
CA LEU A 87 -5.04 1.43 -2.56
C LEU A 87 -5.82 2.67 -3.01
N VAL A 88 -6.16 3.56 -2.09
CA VAL A 88 -6.83 4.83 -2.41
C VAL A 88 -5.93 5.72 -3.27
N ALA A 89 -4.63 5.82 -2.94
CA ALA A 89 -3.67 6.60 -3.72
C ALA A 89 -3.52 6.04 -5.15
N VAL A 90 -3.37 4.73 -5.31
CA VAL A 90 -3.34 4.07 -6.64
C VAL A 90 -4.67 4.27 -7.37
N GLY A 91 -5.77 4.21 -6.63
CA GLY A 91 -7.14 4.33 -7.14
C GLY A 91 -7.44 5.68 -7.79
N GLN A 92 -6.73 6.75 -7.44
CA GLN A 92 -6.89 8.07 -8.06
C GLN A 92 -6.65 8.05 -9.57
N ARG A 93 -5.80 7.15 -10.06
CA ARG A 93 -5.53 6.98 -11.50
C ARG A 93 -6.11 5.70 -12.07
N PHE A 94 -6.16 4.64 -11.27
CA PHE A 94 -6.53 3.30 -11.73
C PHE A 94 -7.82 2.78 -11.06
N ILE A 95 -8.80 3.67 -10.85
CA ILE A 95 -10.01 3.38 -10.06
C ILE A 95 -10.72 2.09 -10.45
N ASN A 96 -10.97 1.86 -11.74
CA ASN A 96 -11.67 0.66 -12.20
C ASN A 96 -10.94 -0.61 -11.79
N LYS A 97 -9.61 -0.61 -11.91
CA LYS A 97 -8.77 -1.76 -11.61
C LYS A 97 -8.66 -2.02 -10.10
N VAL A 98 -8.48 -0.96 -9.32
CA VAL A 98 -8.48 -1.06 -7.86
C VAL A 98 -9.85 -1.53 -7.36
N MET A 99 -10.94 -1.00 -7.90
CA MET A 99 -12.30 -1.43 -7.56
C MET A 99 -12.56 -2.90 -7.91
N GLU A 100 -12.17 -3.36 -9.10
CA GLU A 100 -12.27 -4.78 -9.49
C GLU A 100 -11.59 -5.69 -8.46
N GLU A 101 -10.36 -5.34 -8.06
CA GLU A 101 -9.58 -6.14 -7.11
C GLU A 101 -10.16 -6.12 -5.70
N VAL A 102 -10.58 -4.95 -5.19
CA VAL A 102 -11.24 -4.85 -3.87
C VAL A 102 -12.59 -5.58 -3.87
N LEU A 103 -13.33 -5.57 -4.98
CA LEU A 103 -14.59 -6.32 -5.14
C LEU A 103 -14.41 -7.83 -5.07
N THR A 104 -13.27 -8.39 -5.48
CA THR A 104 -13.00 -9.84 -5.34
C THR A 104 -13.07 -10.32 -3.88
N LYS A 105 -12.99 -9.39 -2.93
CA LYS A 105 -12.97 -9.64 -1.49
C LYS A 105 -14.34 -9.43 -0.85
N PHE A 106 -15.29 -8.88 -1.60
CA PHE A 106 -16.67 -8.72 -1.20
C PHE A 106 -17.49 -9.92 -1.68
N GLN A 107 -17.52 -10.98 -0.87
CA GLN A 107 -18.20 -12.23 -1.23
C GLN A 107 -19.68 -12.23 -0.77
N PRO A 108 -20.64 -12.61 -1.64
CA PRO A 108 -22.05 -12.70 -1.26
C PRO A 108 -22.28 -13.63 -0.06
N GLY A 109 -23.06 -13.19 0.91
CA GLY A 109 -23.40 -13.98 2.09
C GLY A 109 -22.33 -14.03 3.18
N ILE A 110 -21.19 -13.35 3.00
CA ILE A 110 -20.13 -13.22 4.00
C ILE A 110 -20.03 -11.76 4.44
N LEU A 111 -19.92 -11.52 5.74
CA LEU A 111 -19.67 -10.17 6.26
C LEU A 111 -18.28 -9.70 5.82
N PRO A 112 -18.17 -8.61 5.04
CA PRO A 112 -16.87 -8.11 4.59
C PRO A 112 -16.03 -7.60 5.76
N HIS A 113 -14.70 -7.67 5.60
CA HIS A 113 -13.79 -7.05 6.56
C HIS A 113 -14.00 -5.53 6.61
N TYR A 114 -13.91 -4.92 7.81
CA TYR A 114 -14.10 -3.47 8.00
C TYR A 114 -13.29 -2.63 7.01
N PHE A 115 -12.00 -2.95 6.83
CA PHE A 115 -11.15 -2.20 5.91
C PHE A 115 -11.57 -2.31 4.44
N VAL A 116 -12.22 -3.39 4.00
CA VAL A 116 -12.75 -3.48 2.62
C VAL A 116 -13.82 -2.41 2.41
N LEU A 117 -14.77 -2.29 3.34
CA LEU A 117 -15.82 -1.27 3.29
C LEU A 117 -15.24 0.15 3.40
N GLN A 118 -14.29 0.36 4.32
CA GLN A 118 -13.61 1.64 4.46
C GLN A 118 -12.85 2.04 3.20
N THR A 119 -12.15 1.10 2.54
CA THR A 119 -11.46 1.36 1.26
C THR A 119 -12.46 1.77 0.18
N PHE A 120 -13.61 1.08 0.05
CA PHE A 120 -14.65 1.49 -0.90
C PHE A 120 -15.17 2.90 -0.64
N ALA A 121 -15.44 3.23 0.62
CA ALA A 121 -15.89 4.57 0.99
C ALA A 121 -14.83 5.63 0.63
N ASN A 122 -13.57 5.37 0.96
CA ASN A 122 -12.48 6.30 0.67
C ASN A 122 -12.22 6.46 -0.84
N LEU A 123 -12.30 5.37 -1.61
CA LEU A 123 -12.20 5.42 -3.08
C LEU A 123 -13.33 6.26 -3.68
N SER A 124 -14.56 6.12 -3.16
CA SER A 124 -15.71 6.91 -3.60
C SER A 124 -15.52 8.40 -3.32
N VAL A 125 -15.02 8.77 -2.13
CA VAL A 125 -14.72 10.16 -1.77
C VAL A 125 -13.59 10.72 -2.62
N SER A 126 -12.50 9.97 -2.82
CA SER A 126 -11.32 10.45 -3.55
C SER A 126 -11.54 10.63 -5.05
N ASN A 127 -12.59 10.04 -5.63
CA ASN A 127 -12.87 10.05 -7.08
C ASN A 127 -14.26 10.63 -7.41
N GLY A 128 -14.92 11.26 -6.44
CA GLY A 128 -16.31 11.73 -6.56
C GLY A 128 -16.48 13.14 -7.17
N GLU A 129 -15.42 13.75 -7.70
CA GLU A 129 -15.43 15.06 -8.37
C GLU A 129 -15.11 14.95 -9.87
#